data_AF-A0A3D6BS88-F1
#
_entry.id   AF-A0A3D6BS88-F1
#
_cell.length_a   1.000
_cell.length_b   1.000
_cell.length_c   1.000
_cell.angle_alpha   90.00
_cell.angle_beta   90.00
_cell.angle_gamma   90.00
#
_symmetry.space_group_name_H-M   'P 1'
#
loop_
_entity.id
_entity.type
_entity.pdbx_description
1 polymer ?
#
loop_
_entity_poly.entity_id
_entity_poly.type
_entity_poly.pdbx_seq_one_letter_code
_entity_poly.pdbx_strand_id
1 'polypeptide(L)'
;MKAIQTYSIILLLLTISFCGYAATETNGISKEKHTKEKIIKKSFNVSANATLKIDNSYGNLDIVTWNENRIEIVVTITTKGNDEEKVQRKLDDITVDFNATNSLVSAKTIFNKTRSNSWWNWNSNNNVNMSINYVVKMPITNAVDLSNDYGNINLG
;
A
#
# COMPACT_ATOMS: atom_id res chain seq x y z
N MET A 1 61.73 -11.04 41.70
CA MET A 1 61.29 -10.23 40.55
C MET A 1 60.03 -10.86 39.97
N LYS A 2 59.12 -10.02 39.46
CA LYS A 2 57.64 -10.19 39.38
C LYS A 2 57.10 -11.49 38.74
N ALA A 3 55.99 -12.00 39.30
CA ALA A 3 54.96 -12.78 38.59
C ALA A 3 53.59 -12.38 39.22
N ILE A 4 52.88 -11.39 38.66
CA ILE A 4 51.91 -11.43 37.55
C ILE A 4 50.49 -11.71 38.07
N GLN A 5 49.66 -10.66 37.96
CA GLN A 5 48.22 -10.61 38.21
C GLN A 5 47.46 -11.60 37.31
N THR A 6 46.68 -12.50 37.90
CA THR A 6 45.83 -13.48 37.18
C THR A 6 44.33 -13.29 37.44
N TYR A 7 43.89 -12.07 37.71
CA TYR A 7 42.48 -11.77 38.06
C TYR A 7 41.57 -11.31 36.89
N SER A 8 42.02 -11.30 35.63
CA SER A 8 41.23 -10.72 34.53
C SER A 8 40.83 -11.67 33.38
N ILE A 9 41.08 -12.99 33.46
CA ILE A 9 40.75 -13.91 32.35
C ILE A 9 39.64 -14.92 32.70
N ILE A 10 39.20 -15.00 33.96
CA ILE A 10 38.16 -15.95 34.38
C ILE A 10 36.72 -15.38 34.21
N LEU A 11 36.56 -14.12 33.81
CA LEU A 11 35.26 -13.46 33.65
C LEU A 11 34.77 -13.35 32.19
N LEU A 12 35.15 -14.29 31.31
CA LEU A 12 34.74 -14.26 29.89
C LEU A 12 34.23 -15.61 29.36
N LEU A 13 33.66 -16.47 30.22
CA LEU A 13 33.25 -17.82 29.80
C LEU A 13 31.94 -18.34 30.40
N LEU A 14 31.12 -17.47 30.99
CA LEU A 14 29.80 -17.86 31.49
C LEU A 14 28.75 -16.83 31.08
N THR A 15 27.70 -17.32 30.41
CA THR A 15 26.56 -16.58 29.83
C THR A 15 26.93 -15.91 28.50
N ILE A 16 26.58 -16.42 27.33
CA ILE A 16 25.22 -16.53 26.79
C ILE A 16 25.15 -17.78 25.90
N SER A 17 24.86 -18.94 26.53
CA SER A 17 24.06 -19.97 25.89
C SER A 17 22.61 -19.67 26.25
N PHE A 18 22.04 -18.63 25.64
CA PHE A 18 20.61 -18.39 25.71
C PHE A 18 19.97 -18.94 24.44
N CYS A 19 19.52 -20.18 24.58
CA CYS A 19 18.35 -20.75 23.96
C CYS A 19 18.03 -20.28 22.54
N GLY A 20 18.34 -21.17 21.58
CA GLY A 20 17.53 -21.27 20.38
C GLY A 20 16.07 -21.45 20.75
N TYR A 21 15.25 -20.46 20.37
CA TYR A 21 13.83 -20.62 20.14
C TYR A 21 13.54 -20.04 18.77
N ALA A 22 13.25 -20.91 17.82
CA ALA A 22 12.26 -20.60 16.79
C ALA A 22 11.43 -21.87 16.64
N ALA A 23 10.29 -21.83 17.34
CA ALA A 23 9.27 -22.86 17.33
C ALA A 23 8.75 -23.12 15.90
N THR A 24 8.41 -24.38 15.67
CA THR A 24 7.65 -24.84 14.51
C THR A 24 6.23 -24.32 14.59
N GLU A 25 5.71 -23.65 13.56
CA GLU A 25 4.27 -23.64 13.29
C GLU A 25 4.00 -23.77 11.79
N THR A 26 3.39 -24.90 11.47
CA THR A 26 2.66 -25.19 10.25
C THR A 26 1.53 -24.19 10.08
N ASN A 27 1.48 -23.47 8.98
CA ASN A 27 0.20 -23.10 8.37
C ASN A 27 0.41 -23.03 6.86
N GLY A 28 -0.26 -23.92 6.14
CA GLY A 28 -0.36 -23.94 4.69
C GLY A 28 -1.13 -22.73 4.16
N ILE A 29 -0.59 -21.54 4.39
CA ILE A 29 -0.86 -20.38 3.57
C ILE A 29 0.33 -20.36 2.63
N SER A 30 0.10 -20.61 1.34
CA SER A 30 1.04 -20.24 0.31
C SER A 30 1.37 -18.76 0.51
N LYS A 31 2.42 -18.45 1.25
CA LYS A 31 2.97 -17.10 1.35
C LYS A 31 3.41 -16.80 -0.05
N GLU A 32 2.59 -16.04 -0.75
CA GLU A 32 2.93 -15.44 -2.02
C GLU A 32 4.36 -14.88 -1.88
N LYS A 33 5.30 -15.53 -2.56
CA LYS A 33 6.73 -15.43 -2.28
C LYS A 33 7.27 -14.01 -2.52
N HIS A 34 6.61 -13.29 -3.42
CA HIS A 34 7.00 -11.96 -3.84
C HIS A 34 5.86 -10.99 -3.58
N THR A 35 6.16 -9.88 -2.89
CA THR A 35 5.27 -8.75 -2.68
C THR A 35 5.96 -7.51 -3.24
N LYS A 36 5.25 -6.71 -4.02
CA LYS A 36 5.71 -5.40 -4.51
C LYS A 36 4.68 -4.34 -4.15
N GLU A 37 5.15 -3.12 -3.91
CA GLU A 37 4.32 -2.01 -3.48
C GLU A 37 4.69 -0.73 -4.24
N LYS A 38 3.68 0.07 -4.55
CA LYS A 38 3.79 1.40 -5.15
C LYS A 38 2.91 2.36 -4.38
N ILE A 39 3.52 3.38 -3.80
CA ILE A 39 2.82 4.43 -3.05
C ILE A 39 2.81 5.71 -3.87
N ILE A 40 1.61 6.26 -4.10
CA ILE A 40 1.41 7.52 -4.80
C ILE A 40 0.85 8.52 -3.81
N LYS A 41 1.52 9.66 -3.65
CA LYS A 41 1.09 10.76 -2.77
C LYS A 41 0.84 12.01 -3.60
N LYS A 42 -0.35 12.60 -3.46
CA LYS A 42 -0.74 13.85 -4.12
C LYS A 42 -1.44 14.76 -3.14
N SER A 43 -1.23 16.07 -3.30
CA SER A 43 -1.86 17.11 -2.50
C SER A 43 -2.33 18.22 -3.42
N PHE A 44 -3.56 18.68 -3.20
CA PHE A 44 -4.23 19.66 -4.05
C PHE A 44 -4.88 20.73 -3.17
N ASN A 45 -4.57 21.99 -3.42
CA ASN A 45 -5.29 23.10 -2.78
C ASN A 45 -6.69 23.20 -3.40
N VAL A 46 -7.71 23.41 -2.57
CA VAL A 46 -9.11 23.42 -3.00
C VAL A 46 -9.88 24.56 -2.38
N SER A 47 -10.97 24.96 -3.03
CA SER A 47 -11.96 25.84 -2.41
C SER A 47 -12.80 25.07 -1.39
N ALA A 48 -13.44 25.81 -0.48
CA ALA A 48 -14.29 25.25 0.57
C ALA A 48 -15.52 24.49 0.03
N ASN A 49 -15.89 24.70 -1.23
CA ASN A 49 -17.02 24.06 -1.91
C ASN A 49 -16.58 23.04 -2.97
N ALA A 50 -15.33 22.60 -2.94
CA ALA A 50 -14.86 21.65 -3.94
C ALA A 50 -15.46 20.25 -3.73
N THR A 51 -15.51 19.48 -4.81
CA THR A 51 -15.97 18.09 -4.81
C THR A 51 -14.79 17.14 -4.96
N LEU A 52 -14.74 16.11 -4.12
CA LEU A 52 -13.83 14.98 -4.25
C LEU A 52 -14.55 13.85 -5.01
N LYS A 53 -14.01 13.44 -6.15
CA LYS A 53 -14.51 12.31 -6.93
C LYS A 53 -13.50 11.17 -6.91
N ILE A 54 -13.88 9.99 -6.43
CA ILE A 54 -12.99 8.82 -6.40
C ILE A 54 -13.66 7.64 -7.09
N ASP A 55 -12.91 7.01 -7.99
CA ASP A 55 -13.28 5.78 -8.68
C ASP A 55 -12.18 4.75 -8.42
N ASN A 56 -12.42 3.89 -7.42
CA ASN A 56 -11.49 2.87 -6.97
C ASN A 56 -11.95 1.46 -7.36
N SER A 57 -11.00 0.55 -7.55
CA SER A 57 -11.29 -0.87 -7.73
C SER A 57 -10.27 -1.69 -6.94
N TYR A 58 -10.75 -2.76 -6.27
CA TYR A 58 -9.92 -3.74 -5.57
C TYR A 58 -9.15 -3.20 -4.35
N GLY A 59 -9.78 -2.40 -3.50
CA GLY A 59 -9.27 -2.07 -2.17
C GLY A 59 -10.15 -1.12 -1.38
N ASN A 60 -9.68 -0.74 -0.20
CA ASN A 60 -10.43 0.10 0.72
C ASN A 60 -10.24 1.57 0.39
N LEU A 61 -11.29 2.35 0.63
CA LEU A 61 -11.29 3.79 0.52
C LEU A 61 -11.59 4.40 1.90
N ASP A 62 -10.58 4.99 2.51
CA ASP A 62 -10.68 5.67 3.79
C ASP A 62 -10.69 7.18 3.58
N ILE A 63 -11.81 7.84 3.87
CA ILE A 63 -11.94 9.29 3.83
C ILE A 63 -11.92 9.83 5.25
N VAL A 64 -11.04 10.80 5.49
CA VAL A 64 -10.90 11.49 6.78
C VAL A 64 -11.08 12.98 6.56
N THR A 65 -11.94 13.61 7.35
CA THR A 65 -12.10 15.06 7.31
C THR A 65 -11.09 15.79 8.20
N TRP A 66 -10.72 17.01 7.80
CA TRP A 66 -9.83 17.89 8.58
C TRP A 66 -10.11 19.39 8.34
N ASN A 67 -9.43 20.26 9.09
CA ASN A 67 -9.64 21.71 9.04
C ASN A 67 -8.55 22.42 8.20
N GLU A 68 -8.26 21.92 7.00
CA GLU A 68 -7.30 22.50 6.07
C GLU A 68 -7.88 22.59 4.67
N ASN A 69 -7.57 23.65 3.92
CA ASN A 69 -8.10 23.91 2.57
C ASN A 69 -7.35 23.15 1.46
N ARG A 70 -7.01 21.88 1.73
CA ARG A 70 -6.36 21.00 0.76
C ARG A 70 -6.88 19.58 0.87
N ILE A 71 -6.82 18.87 -0.23
CA ILE A 71 -7.11 17.44 -0.30
C ILE A 71 -5.77 16.71 -0.46
N GLU A 72 -5.49 15.77 0.45
CA GLU A 72 -4.34 14.86 0.34
C GLU A 72 -4.83 13.46 0.00
N ILE A 73 -4.28 12.88 -1.06
CA ILE A 73 -4.61 11.52 -1.51
C ILE A 73 -3.34 10.69 -1.43
N VAL A 74 -3.40 9.61 -0.66
CA VAL A 74 -2.38 8.57 -0.59
C VAL A 74 -2.97 7.29 -1.14
N VAL A 75 -2.38 6.77 -2.21
CA VAL A 75 -2.78 5.49 -2.81
C VAL A 75 -1.66 4.48 -2.62
N THR A 76 -1.99 3.35 -2.02
CA THR A 76 -1.08 2.23 -1.81
C THR A 76 -1.53 1.06 -2.68
N ILE A 77 -0.76 0.79 -3.73
CA ILE A 77 -0.96 -0.33 -4.64
C ILE A 77 -0.02 -1.46 -4.21
N THR A 78 -0.55 -2.61 -3.87
CA THR A 78 0.21 -3.80 -3.50
C THR A 78 -0.12 -4.93 -4.44
N THR A 79 0.88 -5.62 -4.98
CA THR A 79 0.72 -6.87 -5.73
C THR A 79 1.53 -7.97 -5.08
N LYS A 80 0.98 -9.19 -5.07
CA LYS A 80 1.57 -10.35 -4.42
C LYS A 80 1.39 -11.59 -5.28
N GLY A 81 2.38 -12.47 -5.33
CA GLY A 81 2.30 -13.71 -6.07
C GLY A 81 3.56 -14.56 -5.98
N ASN A 82 3.58 -15.67 -6.71
CA ASN A 82 4.69 -16.63 -6.70
C ASN A 82 5.79 -16.33 -7.73
N ASP A 83 5.52 -15.43 -8.68
CA ASP A 83 6.42 -15.06 -9.78
C ASP A 83 6.70 -13.56 -9.71
N GLU A 84 7.94 -13.19 -9.42
CA GLU A 84 8.35 -11.80 -9.23
C GLU A 84 8.11 -10.94 -10.47
N GLU A 85 8.39 -11.46 -11.67
CA GLU A 85 8.25 -10.72 -12.92
C GLU A 85 6.77 -10.45 -13.22
N LYS A 86 5.88 -11.40 -12.92
CA LYS A 86 4.43 -11.19 -13.02
C LYS A 86 3.91 -10.20 -11.99
N VAL A 87 4.38 -10.29 -10.75
CA VAL A 87 4.01 -9.36 -9.66
C VAL A 87 4.40 -7.93 -10.03
N GLN A 88 5.61 -7.73 -10.55
CA GLN A 88 6.10 -6.41 -10.99
C GLN A 88 5.31 -5.90 -12.20
N ARG A 89 5.12 -6.72 -13.24
CA ARG A 89 4.32 -6.33 -14.41
C ARG A 89 2.91 -5.89 -14.03
N LYS A 90 2.25 -6.63 -13.12
CA LYS A 90 0.93 -6.28 -12.61
C LYS A 90 0.92 -4.94 -11.89
N LEU A 91 1.95 -4.66 -11.08
CA LEU A 91 2.10 -3.39 -10.39
C LEU A 91 2.28 -2.22 -11.35
N ASP A 92 2.95 -2.45 -12.47
CA ASP A 92 3.22 -1.44 -13.51
C ASP A 92 2.03 -1.19 -14.44
N ASP A 93 1.16 -2.19 -14.61
CA ASP A 93 -0.10 -2.04 -15.32
C ASP A 93 -1.15 -1.24 -14.53
N ILE A 94 -0.97 -1.07 -13.22
CA ILE A 94 -1.87 -0.29 -12.35
C ILE A 94 -1.32 1.13 -12.23
N THR A 95 -2.17 2.10 -12.56
CA THR A 95 -1.89 3.52 -12.37
C THR A 95 -3.12 4.25 -11.86
N VAL A 96 -2.93 5.47 -11.38
CA VAL A 96 -4.02 6.33 -10.92
C VAL A 96 -3.98 7.61 -11.72
N ASP A 97 -5.08 7.89 -12.41
CA ASP A 97 -5.26 9.14 -13.12
C ASP A 97 -5.80 10.19 -12.15
N PHE A 98 -5.12 11.34 -12.10
CA PHE A 98 -5.49 12.46 -11.23
C PHE A 98 -5.84 13.66 -12.09
N ASN A 99 -7.01 14.24 -11.86
CA ASN A 99 -7.38 15.53 -12.41
C ASN A 99 -7.84 16.43 -11.28
N ALA A 100 -7.22 17.60 -11.16
CA ALA A 100 -7.47 18.52 -10.07
C ALA A 100 -7.63 19.95 -10.59
N THR A 101 -8.68 20.57 -10.11
CA THR A 101 -8.99 22.00 -10.22
C THR A 101 -9.37 22.50 -8.82
N ASN A 102 -9.52 23.82 -8.65
CA ASN A 102 -9.89 24.36 -7.34
C ASN A 102 -11.24 23.84 -6.83
N SER A 103 -12.17 23.48 -7.73
CA SER A 103 -13.53 23.04 -7.39
C SER A 103 -13.77 21.53 -7.54
N LEU A 104 -12.86 20.80 -8.17
CA LEU A 104 -12.99 19.36 -8.38
C LEU A 104 -11.63 18.69 -8.28
N VAL A 105 -11.51 17.70 -7.41
CA VAL A 105 -10.37 16.78 -7.35
C VAL A 105 -10.87 15.40 -7.65
N SER A 106 -10.31 14.75 -8.67
CA SER A 106 -10.67 13.40 -9.07
C SER A 106 -9.46 12.47 -9.08
N ALA A 107 -9.69 11.24 -8.63
CA ALA A 107 -8.72 10.16 -8.69
C ALA A 107 -9.39 8.88 -9.18
N LYS A 108 -8.89 8.31 -10.27
CA LYS A 108 -9.44 7.10 -10.89
C LYS A 108 -8.37 6.03 -11.05
N THR A 109 -8.65 4.82 -10.55
CA THR A 109 -7.79 3.66 -10.80
C THR A 109 -7.92 3.25 -12.26
N ILE A 110 -6.78 3.15 -12.95
CA ILE A 110 -6.72 2.72 -14.35
C ILE A 110 -5.85 1.47 -14.43
N PHE A 111 -6.41 0.44 -15.06
CA PHE A 111 -5.70 -0.77 -15.41
C PHE A 111 -5.28 -0.72 -16.88
N ASN A 112 -4.05 -1.15 -17.18
CA ASN A 112 -3.55 -1.41 -18.53
C ASN A 112 -3.49 -0.17 -19.44
N LYS A 113 -2.72 0.86 -19.04
CA LYS A 113 -2.50 2.06 -19.86
C LYS A 113 -1.79 1.79 -21.20
N THR A 114 -1.18 0.61 -21.39
CA THR A 114 -0.23 0.35 -22.50
C THR A 114 -0.76 -0.59 -23.59
N ARG A 115 -1.96 -1.19 -23.48
CA ARG A 115 -2.52 -2.04 -24.56
C ARG A 115 -3.99 -1.77 -24.79
N SER A 116 -4.30 -0.95 -25.79
CA SER A 116 -5.67 -0.52 -26.12
C SER A 116 -6.65 -1.62 -26.53
N ASN A 117 -6.25 -2.89 -26.65
CA ASN A 117 -7.08 -3.94 -27.27
C ASN A 117 -7.20 -5.24 -26.45
N SER A 118 -7.04 -5.25 -25.12
CA SER A 118 -7.10 -6.52 -24.37
C SER A 118 -7.69 -6.41 -22.96
N TRP A 119 -8.96 -6.02 -22.85
CA TRP A 119 -9.74 -6.29 -21.63
C TRP A 119 -9.92 -7.81 -21.38
N TRP A 120 -9.81 -8.65 -22.43
CA TRP A 120 -10.05 -10.09 -22.34
C TRP A 120 -8.85 -10.89 -21.77
N ASN A 121 -7.63 -10.34 -21.76
CA ASN A 121 -6.44 -11.05 -21.24
C ASN A 121 -6.23 -10.93 -19.72
N TRP A 122 -7.03 -10.11 -19.03
CA TRP A 122 -6.97 -10.07 -17.57
C TRP A 122 -7.47 -11.37 -16.93
N ASN A 123 -8.35 -12.10 -17.62
CA ASN A 123 -8.97 -13.34 -17.13
C ASN A 123 -8.07 -14.59 -17.26
N SER A 124 -6.84 -14.45 -17.78
CA SER A 124 -5.89 -15.55 -17.83
C SER A 124 -5.25 -15.72 -16.47
N ASN A 125 -5.90 -16.51 -15.60
CA ASN A 125 -5.38 -17.26 -14.46
C ASN A 125 -3.99 -16.84 -13.94
N ASN A 126 -3.85 -15.58 -13.54
CA ASN A 126 -2.64 -15.07 -12.95
C ASN A 126 -2.88 -15.04 -11.45
N ASN A 127 -2.26 -15.99 -10.75
CA ASN A 127 -2.21 -16.09 -9.30
C ASN A 127 -1.41 -14.92 -8.69
N VAL A 128 -1.77 -13.68 -9.05
CA VAL A 128 -1.22 -12.45 -8.53
C VAL A 128 -2.36 -11.70 -7.86
N ASN A 129 -2.39 -11.76 -6.53
CA ASN A 129 -3.29 -10.96 -5.73
C ASN A 129 -2.89 -9.49 -5.80
N MET A 130 -3.86 -8.58 -5.76
CA MET A 130 -3.60 -7.15 -5.78
C MET A 130 -4.57 -6.39 -4.87
N SER A 131 -4.11 -5.27 -4.33
CA SER A 131 -4.91 -4.38 -3.50
C SER A 131 -4.55 -2.92 -3.79
N ILE A 132 -5.57 -2.07 -3.97
CA ILE A 132 -5.43 -0.64 -4.23
C ILE A 132 -6.19 0.12 -3.16
N ASN A 133 -5.48 0.52 -2.10
CA ASN A 133 -6.07 1.22 -0.97
C ASN A 133 -5.86 2.72 -1.07
N TYR A 134 -6.90 3.48 -0.80
CA TYR A 134 -6.91 4.93 -0.80
C TYR A 134 -7.10 5.44 0.62
N VAL A 135 -6.26 6.40 1.01
CA VAL A 135 -6.45 7.21 2.21
C VAL A 135 -6.51 8.66 1.77
N VAL A 136 -7.63 9.31 2.03
CA VAL A 136 -7.86 10.69 1.61
C VAL A 136 -8.19 11.57 2.79
N LYS A 137 -7.50 12.71 2.87
CA LYS A 137 -7.82 13.79 3.80
C LYS A 137 -8.45 14.94 3.04
N MET A 138 -9.59 15.45 3.52
CA MET A 138 -10.31 16.52 2.83
C MET A 138 -10.98 17.50 3.82
N PRO A 139 -11.22 18.77 3.41
CA PRO A 139 -11.98 19.69 4.24
C PRO A 139 -13.39 19.16 4.51
N ILE A 140 -13.91 19.36 5.73
CA ILE A 140 -15.27 18.90 6.12
C ILE A 140 -16.39 19.56 5.29
N THR A 141 -16.12 20.71 4.68
CA THR A 141 -17.09 21.47 3.86
C THR A 141 -17.22 20.93 2.44
N ASN A 142 -16.29 20.07 2.01
CA ASN A 142 -16.23 19.59 0.64
C ASN A 142 -17.18 18.40 0.42
N ALA A 143 -17.75 18.30 -0.77
CA ALA A 143 -18.63 17.20 -1.14
C ALA A 143 -17.84 15.98 -1.62
N VAL A 144 -18.44 14.79 -1.55
CA VAL A 144 -17.84 13.54 -2.04
C VAL A 144 -18.74 12.84 -3.07
N ASP A 145 -18.11 12.26 -4.09
CA ASP A 145 -18.68 11.36 -5.09
C ASP A 145 -17.77 10.13 -5.17
N LEU A 146 -18.18 9.04 -4.52
CA LEU A 146 -17.32 7.87 -4.29
C LEU A 146 -17.90 6.63 -4.97
N SER A 147 -17.07 5.96 -5.77
CA SER A 147 -17.35 4.67 -6.37
C SER A 147 -16.24 3.69 -5.99
N ASN A 148 -16.61 2.49 -5.55
CA ASN A 148 -15.68 1.41 -5.27
C ASN A 148 -16.25 0.07 -5.73
N ASP A 149 -15.57 -0.59 -6.67
CA ASP A 149 -16.05 -1.87 -7.20
C ASP A 149 -15.90 -3.03 -6.21
N TYR A 150 -14.79 -3.02 -5.46
CA TYR A 150 -14.42 -4.09 -4.53
C TYR A 150 -13.65 -3.52 -3.34
N GLY A 151 -14.12 -3.82 -2.12
CA GLY A 151 -13.55 -3.33 -0.85
C GLY A 151 -14.53 -2.42 -0.10
N ASN A 152 -14.11 -1.91 1.05
CA ASN A 152 -14.95 -1.07 1.90
C ASN A 152 -14.74 0.42 1.61
N ILE A 153 -15.79 1.22 1.76
CA ILE A 153 -15.70 2.67 1.84
C ILE A 153 -15.94 3.05 3.30
N ASN A 154 -14.94 3.65 3.94
CA ASN A 154 -15.02 4.18 5.28
C ASN A 154 -15.01 5.70 5.22
N LEU A 155 -15.99 6.33 5.87
CA LEU A 155 -16.12 7.78 5.98
C LEU A 155 -16.00 8.18 7.44
N GLY A 156 -15.05 9.08 7.76
CA GLY A 156 -14.73 9.51 9.12
C GLY A 156 -14.48 11.00 9.29
#